data_AF-A0A962K9E2-F1
#
_entry.id   AF-A0A962K9E2-F1
#
_cell.length_a   1.000
_cell.length_b   1.000
_cell.length_c   1.000
_cell.angle_alpha   90.00
_cell.angle_beta   90.00
_cell.angle_gamma   90.00
#
_symmetry.space_group_name_H-M   'P 1'
#
loop_
_entity.id
_entity.type
_entity.pdbx_description
1 polymer ?
#
loop_
_entity_poly.entity_id
_entity_poly.type
_entity_poly.pdbx_seq_one_letter_code
_entity_poly.pdbx_strand_id
1 'polypeptide(L)'
;QEYLHYRKHVGISVDILRAEEDLDPQVINIARSHHERHDGRGFPRGKRGDQITLPARIANLAYSYERLLRRSSEADLSPATAVSRLYKQRKIKFADQLVYEFIKAIGMFPAGSVVELATGEIGIVTEQNPNQRLTPKITVVTTARKQLKNQFAQINRGGNKDQDLVTSITRSLKRGSYNIDPVRLTDRLFGRRFGLGKLGLRF
;
A
#
# COMPACT_ATOMS: atom_id res chain seq x y z
N GLN A 1 -0.57 5.77 -28.99
CA GLN A 1 -1.76 6.63 -29.02
C GLN A 1 -2.50 6.61 -27.67
N GLU A 2 -2.75 5.44 -27.07
CA GLU A 2 -3.39 5.28 -25.75
C GLU A 2 -2.77 6.12 -24.61
N TYR A 3 -1.44 6.15 -24.49
CA TYR A 3 -0.75 6.94 -23.45
C TYR A 3 -1.01 8.45 -23.56
N LEU A 4 -1.05 9.00 -24.77
CA LEU A 4 -1.35 10.43 -24.97
C LEU A 4 -2.80 10.74 -24.63
N HIS A 5 -3.72 9.83 -24.95
CA HIS A 5 -5.12 9.94 -24.54
C HIS A 5 -5.26 9.89 -23.02
N TYR A 6 -4.58 8.95 -22.36
CA TYR A 6 -4.54 8.86 -20.90
C TYR A 6 -4.10 10.19 -20.27
N ARG A 7 -3.05 10.86 -20.77
CA ARG A 7 -2.58 12.14 -20.20
C ARG A 7 -3.66 13.25 -20.18
N LYS A 8 -4.64 13.19 -21.08
CA LYS A 8 -5.71 14.19 -21.15
C LYS A 8 -6.60 14.22 -19.90
N HIS A 9 -6.69 13.12 -19.14
CA HIS A 9 -7.51 13.09 -17.93
C HIS A 9 -7.13 14.18 -16.93
N VAL A 10 -5.85 14.57 -16.87
CA VAL A 10 -5.41 15.64 -15.95
C VAL A 10 -6.10 16.96 -16.27
N GLY A 11 -6.18 17.32 -17.56
CA GLY A 11 -6.87 18.54 -18.01
C GLY A 11 -8.36 18.45 -17.71
N ILE A 12 -8.99 17.35 -18.13
CA ILE A 12 -10.42 17.09 -17.93
C ILE A 12 -10.79 17.16 -16.43
N SER A 13 -10.02 16.51 -15.56
CA SER A 13 -10.24 16.56 -14.11
C SER A 13 -10.11 17.98 -13.56
N VAL A 14 -9.13 18.76 -14.03
CA VAL A 14 -8.99 20.16 -13.61
C VAL A 14 -10.16 21.01 -14.06
N ASP A 15 -10.69 20.79 -15.27
CA ASP A 15 -11.83 21.54 -15.80
C ASP A 15 -13.12 21.21 -15.03
N ILE A 16 -13.35 19.93 -14.72
CA ILE A 16 -14.46 19.49 -13.85
C ILE A 16 -14.35 20.14 -12.48
N LEU A 17 -13.18 20.05 -11.83
CA LEU A 17 -13.00 20.57 -10.48
C LEU A 17 -13.09 22.10 -10.39
N ARG A 18 -12.88 22.82 -11.50
CA ARG A 18 -13.01 24.28 -11.56
C ARG A 18 -14.45 24.76 -11.66
N ALA A 19 -15.38 23.87 -12.02
CA ALA A 19 -16.80 24.19 -12.06
C ALA A 19 -17.45 24.21 -10.66
N GLU A 20 -16.74 23.72 -9.63
CA GLU A 20 -17.20 23.69 -8.25
C GLU A 20 -16.83 25.00 -7.53
N GLU A 21 -17.82 25.73 -7.04
CA GLU A 21 -17.64 27.08 -6.46
C GLU A 21 -16.87 27.09 -5.13
N ASP A 22 -17.06 26.07 -4.28
CA ASP A 22 -16.51 26.01 -2.91
C ASP A 22 -15.30 25.06 -2.77
N LEU A 23 -14.64 24.72 -3.87
CA LEU A 23 -13.52 23.77 -3.83
C LEU A 23 -12.19 24.45 -3.47
N ASP A 24 -11.49 23.91 -2.47
CA ASP A 24 -10.15 24.34 -2.12
C ASP A 24 -9.21 24.30 -3.35
N PRO A 25 -8.59 25.44 -3.75
CA PRO A 25 -7.65 25.51 -4.86
C PRO A 25 -6.50 24.49 -4.78
N GLN A 26 -6.15 24.02 -3.58
CA GLN A 26 -5.16 22.96 -3.39
C GLN A 26 -5.59 21.65 -4.06
N VAL A 27 -6.88 21.28 -4.02
CA VAL A 27 -7.40 20.07 -4.65
C VAL A 27 -7.19 20.12 -6.17
N ILE A 28 -7.52 21.26 -6.77
CA ILE A 28 -7.31 21.49 -8.22
C ILE A 28 -5.82 21.39 -8.54
N ASN A 29 -4.95 21.93 -7.69
CA ASN A 29 -3.50 21.86 -7.90
C ASN A 29 -2.93 20.44 -7.77
N ILE A 30 -3.46 19.62 -6.83
CA ILE A 30 -3.14 18.19 -6.72
C ILE A 30 -3.53 17.48 -8.02
N ALA A 31 -4.78 17.61 -8.45
CA ALA A 31 -5.26 16.99 -9.70
C ALA A 31 -4.40 17.39 -10.89
N ARG A 32 -4.02 18.66 -10.98
CA ARG A 32 -3.17 19.20 -12.05
C ARG A 32 -1.75 18.63 -12.07
N SER A 33 -1.18 18.30 -10.91
CA SER A 33 0.26 18.02 -10.76
C SER A 33 0.59 16.61 -10.27
N HIS A 34 -0.39 15.75 -9.99
CA HIS A 34 -0.15 14.41 -9.41
C HIS A 34 0.58 13.42 -10.35
N HIS A 35 0.76 13.74 -11.63
CA HIS A 35 1.64 12.97 -12.55
C HIS A 35 3.02 13.60 -12.77
N GLU A 36 3.29 14.76 -12.15
CA GLU A 36 4.59 15.41 -12.21
C GLU A 36 5.62 14.62 -11.40
N ARG A 37 6.87 14.58 -11.87
CA ARG A 37 7.93 13.75 -11.29
C ARG A 37 9.03 14.62 -10.72
N HIS A 38 9.70 14.13 -9.69
CA HIS A 38 10.80 14.85 -9.06
C HIS A 38 11.91 15.24 -10.08
N ASP A 39 12.21 14.34 -11.03
CA ASP A 39 13.16 14.54 -12.13
C ASP A 39 12.69 15.48 -13.26
N GLY A 40 11.41 15.88 -13.30
CA GLY A 40 10.83 16.71 -14.37
C GLY A 40 10.34 15.95 -15.59
N ARG A 41 10.49 14.63 -15.62
CA ARG A 41 10.04 13.80 -16.76
C ARG A 41 8.54 13.48 -16.69
N GLY A 42 7.83 14.16 -15.80
CA GLY A 42 6.40 14.01 -15.58
C GLY A 42 5.56 14.80 -16.57
N PHE A 43 4.27 14.88 -16.30
CA PHE A 43 3.32 15.64 -17.10
C PHE A 43 2.24 16.24 -16.19
N PRO A 44 1.51 17.29 -16.62
CA PRO A 44 1.50 17.88 -17.97
C PRO A 44 2.60 18.89 -18.27
N ARG A 45 3.19 19.53 -17.27
CA ARG A 45 4.08 20.70 -17.41
C ARG A 45 5.56 20.40 -17.20
N GLY A 46 5.92 19.20 -16.76
CA GLY A 46 7.32 18.81 -16.55
C GLY A 46 7.95 19.52 -15.34
N LYS A 47 7.13 19.81 -14.31
CA LYS A 47 7.60 20.46 -13.08
C LYS A 47 8.63 19.59 -12.37
N ARG A 48 9.63 20.22 -11.73
CA ARG A 48 10.75 19.57 -11.05
C ARG A 48 10.80 19.88 -9.57
N GLY A 49 11.23 18.90 -8.77
CA GLY A 49 11.54 19.13 -7.36
C GLY A 49 10.40 19.82 -6.59
N ASP A 50 10.70 21.00 -6.05
CA ASP A 50 9.79 21.80 -5.23
C ASP A 50 8.82 22.68 -6.03
N GLN A 51 8.92 22.71 -7.37
CA GLN A 51 7.86 23.29 -8.22
C GLN A 51 6.55 22.46 -8.15
N ILE A 52 6.65 21.23 -7.65
CA ILE A 52 5.54 20.34 -7.35
C ILE A 52 5.23 20.47 -5.85
N THR A 53 4.03 20.95 -5.53
CA THR A 53 3.59 21.11 -4.14
C THR A 53 3.59 19.77 -3.39
N LEU A 54 3.88 19.81 -2.08
CA LEU A 54 3.93 18.60 -1.25
C LEU A 54 2.69 17.69 -1.38
N PRO A 55 1.44 18.18 -1.32
CA PRO A 55 0.26 17.34 -1.50
C PRO A 55 0.22 16.59 -2.84
N ALA A 56 0.61 17.24 -3.94
CA ALA A 56 0.69 16.61 -5.25
C ALA A 56 1.79 15.52 -5.33
N ARG A 57 2.93 15.74 -4.64
CA ARG A 57 3.99 14.72 -4.53
C ARG A 57 3.52 13.50 -3.74
N ILE A 58 2.80 13.71 -2.63
CA ILE A 58 2.17 12.64 -1.84
C ILE A 58 1.17 11.87 -2.70
N ALA A 59 0.29 12.57 -3.41
CA ALA A 59 -0.71 11.96 -4.29
C ALA A 59 -0.06 11.09 -5.38
N ASN A 60 1.02 11.56 -6.04
CA ASN A 60 1.75 10.76 -7.03
C ASN A 60 2.31 9.48 -6.41
N LEU A 61 2.92 9.59 -5.22
CA LEU A 61 3.52 8.44 -4.53
C LEU A 61 2.45 7.41 -4.15
N ALA A 62 1.34 7.84 -3.55
CA ALA A 62 0.22 6.98 -3.18
C ALA A 62 -0.42 6.32 -4.41
N TYR A 63 -0.69 7.08 -5.47
CA TYR A 63 -1.21 6.55 -6.73
C TYR A 63 -0.25 5.52 -7.36
N SER A 64 1.05 5.81 -7.34
CA SER A 64 2.07 4.89 -7.87
C SER A 64 2.14 3.59 -7.08
N TYR A 65 2.01 3.66 -5.76
CA TYR A 65 1.93 2.50 -4.89
C TYR A 65 0.70 1.65 -5.21
N GLU A 66 -0.49 2.25 -5.22
CA GLU A 66 -1.74 1.54 -5.51
C GLU A 66 -1.69 0.89 -6.90
N ARG A 67 -1.17 1.61 -7.89
CA ARG A 67 -1.03 1.09 -9.25
C ARG A 67 -0.05 -0.09 -9.34
N LEU A 68 0.98 -0.15 -8.50
CA LEU A 68 1.86 -1.32 -8.40
C LEU A 68 1.15 -2.55 -7.81
N LEU A 69 0.17 -2.33 -6.94
CA LEU A 69 -0.66 -3.39 -6.38
C LEU A 69 -1.76 -3.87 -7.35
N ARG A 70 -2.24 -2.99 -8.24
CA ARG A 70 -3.41 -3.24 -9.10
C ARG A 70 -3.10 -3.63 -10.56
N ARG A 71 -1.88 -3.46 -11.06
CA ARG A 71 -1.60 -3.65 -12.50
C ARG A 71 -1.48 -5.13 -12.91
N SER A 72 -2.63 -5.62 -13.38
CA SER A 72 -2.94 -6.46 -14.55
C SER A 72 -2.28 -7.85 -14.71
N SER A 73 -3.18 -8.85 -14.75
CA SER A 73 -3.03 -10.24 -15.21
C SER A 73 -1.87 -11.03 -14.58
N GLU A 74 -2.23 -11.84 -13.59
CA GLU A 74 -1.45 -12.97 -13.04
C GLU A 74 -0.27 -12.65 -12.10
N ALA A 75 0.17 -11.39 -11.95
CA ALA A 75 1.29 -11.07 -11.06
C ALA A 75 1.10 -9.78 -10.24
N ASP A 76 0.10 -9.75 -9.35
CA ASP A 76 0.02 -8.74 -8.29
C ASP A 76 1.33 -8.75 -7.48
N LEU A 77 1.98 -7.59 -7.35
CA LEU A 77 3.12 -7.46 -6.46
C LEU A 77 2.66 -7.56 -5.02
N SER A 78 3.43 -8.23 -4.19
CA SER A 78 3.24 -8.11 -2.76
C SER A 78 3.47 -6.65 -2.32
N PRO A 79 2.77 -6.17 -1.28
CA PRO A 79 3.00 -4.84 -0.70
C PRO A 79 4.49 -4.53 -0.46
N ALA A 80 5.25 -5.50 0.06
CA ALA A 80 6.70 -5.35 0.29
C ALA A 80 7.48 -5.15 -1.02
N THR A 81 7.09 -5.87 -2.09
CA THR A 81 7.73 -5.71 -3.41
C THR A 81 7.40 -4.35 -4.03
N ALA A 82 6.16 -3.87 -3.87
CA ALA A 82 5.75 -2.53 -4.29
C ALA A 82 6.56 -1.46 -3.55
N VAL A 83 6.75 -1.60 -2.23
CA VAL A 83 7.63 -0.73 -1.43
C VAL A 83 9.06 -0.74 -1.95
N SER A 84 9.64 -1.92 -2.21
CA SER A 84 10.98 -2.04 -2.78
C SER A 84 11.11 -1.31 -4.13
N ARG A 85 10.10 -1.41 -5.00
CA ARG A 85 10.09 -0.68 -6.28
C ARG A 85 10.01 0.84 -6.09
N LEU A 86 9.22 1.33 -5.15
CA LEU A 86 9.18 2.77 -4.84
C LEU A 86 10.53 3.26 -4.31
N TYR A 87 11.16 2.48 -3.42
CA TYR A 87 12.49 2.81 -2.89
C TYR A 87 13.56 2.89 -3.98
N LYS A 88 13.50 2.03 -5.01
CA LYS A 88 14.39 2.13 -6.18
C LYS A 88 14.14 3.37 -7.04
N GLN A 89 12.97 3.98 -6.94
CA GLN A 89 12.59 5.20 -7.70
C GLN A 89 12.83 6.51 -6.93
N ARG A 90 13.35 6.44 -5.70
CA ARG A 90 13.75 7.61 -4.90
C ARG A 90 14.84 8.41 -5.64
N LYS A 91 14.89 9.72 -5.42
CA LYS A 91 15.76 10.70 -6.10
C LYS A 91 15.54 10.82 -7.63
N ILE A 92 14.72 9.96 -8.22
CA ILE A 92 14.38 9.99 -9.65
C ILE A 92 12.91 10.43 -9.82
N LYS A 93 11.97 9.52 -9.54
CA LYS A 93 10.54 9.81 -9.68
C LYS A 93 10.02 10.60 -8.48
N PHE A 94 10.55 10.31 -7.30
CA PHE A 94 10.09 10.86 -6.03
C PHE A 94 11.25 11.49 -5.24
N ALA A 95 10.94 12.48 -4.42
CA ALA A 95 11.89 13.01 -3.44
C ALA A 95 12.28 11.92 -2.43
N ASP A 96 13.55 11.88 -2.02
CA ASP A 96 14.11 10.82 -1.17
C ASP A 96 13.38 10.71 0.18
N GLN A 97 13.30 11.83 0.91
CA GLN A 97 12.64 11.90 2.21
C GLN A 97 11.17 11.47 2.14
N LEU A 98 10.47 11.83 1.06
CA LEU A 98 9.05 11.49 0.91
C LEU A 98 8.84 9.98 0.80
N VAL A 99 9.72 9.27 0.08
CA VAL A 99 9.66 7.81 -0.01
C VAL A 99 9.95 7.19 1.35
N TYR A 100 10.93 7.72 2.08
CA TYR A 100 11.26 7.24 3.42
C TYR A 100 10.10 7.40 4.40
N GLU A 101 9.48 8.58 4.47
CA GLU A 101 8.32 8.81 5.34
C GLU A 101 7.10 8.00 4.93
N PHE A 102 6.90 7.77 3.62
CA PHE A 102 5.86 6.88 3.14
C PHE A 102 6.07 5.44 3.62
N ILE A 103 7.28 4.90 3.47
CA ILE A 103 7.63 3.54 3.93
C ILE A 103 7.48 3.44 5.44
N LYS A 104 7.92 4.45 6.18
CA LYS A 104 7.66 4.54 7.62
C LYS A 104 6.17 4.46 7.91
N ALA A 105 5.34 5.25 7.22
CA ALA A 105 3.90 5.32 7.47
C ALA A 105 3.18 3.99 7.22
N ILE A 106 3.49 3.29 6.11
CA ILE A 106 2.80 2.04 5.75
C ILE A 106 3.41 0.78 6.38
N GLY A 107 4.65 0.87 6.87
CA GLY A 107 5.42 -0.26 7.38
C GLY A 107 6.06 -1.11 6.25
N MET A 108 7.07 -1.89 6.61
CA MET A 108 7.75 -2.77 5.64
C MET A 108 6.84 -3.91 5.14
N PHE A 109 5.91 -4.34 6.00
CA PHE A 109 4.84 -5.29 5.67
C PHE A 109 3.49 -4.67 6.01
N PRO A 110 2.90 -3.87 5.10
CA PRO A 110 1.61 -3.22 5.32
C PRO A 110 0.48 -4.21 5.64
N ALA A 111 -0.61 -3.73 6.24
CA ALA A 111 -1.80 -4.54 6.44
C ALA A 111 -2.28 -5.17 5.12
N GLY A 112 -2.73 -6.42 5.18
CA GLY A 112 -3.04 -7.25 4.01
C GLY A 112 -1.84 -7.96 3.38
N SER A 113 -0.61 -7.71 3.84
CA SER A 113 0.55 -8.47 3.36
C SER A 113 0.44 -9.94 3.76
N VAL A 114 0.59 -10.84 2.78
CA VAL A 114 0.79 -12.27 3.03
C VAL A 114 2.29 -12.48 3.30
N VAL A 115 2.61 -13.13 4.41
CA VAL A 115 3.99 -13.33 4.88
C VAL A 115 4.22 -14.77 5.30
N GLU A 116 5.43 -15.25 5.08
CA GLU A 116 5.90 -16.53 5.62
C GLU A 116 6.70 -16.26 6.90
N LEU A 117 6.41 -17.04 7.94
CA LEU A 117 7.11 -16.98 9.22
C LEU A 117 8.25 -17.99 9.25
N ALA A 118 9.21 -17.81 10.16
CA ALA A 118 10.32 -18.75 10.35
C ALA A 118 9.85 -20.15 10.79
N THR A 119 8.65 -20.27 11.38
CA THR A 119 7.98 -21.57 11.64
C THR A 119 7.51 -22.30 10.38
N GLY A 120 7.59 -21.67 9.20
CA GLY A 120 7.01 -22.18 7.96
C GLY A 120 5.50 -21.96 7.87
N GLU A 121 4.86 -21.30 8.84
CA GLU A 121 3.46 -20.91 8.74
C GLU A 121 3.26 -19.69 7.83
N ILE A 122 2.05 -19.52 7.31
CA ILE A 122 1.65 -18.32 6.58
C ILE A 122 0.80 -17.44 7.50
N GLY A 123 1.20 -16.18 7.58
CA GLY A 123 0.48 -15.12 8.27
C GLY A 123 -0.04 -14.06 7.32
N ILE A 124 -1.07 -13.35 7.77
CA ILE A 124 -1.57 -12.13 7.15
C ILE A 124 -1.34 -10.99 8.14
N VAL A 125 -0.68 -9.93 7.70
CA VAL A 125 -0.54 -8.73 8.51
C VAL A 125 -1.90 -8.06 8.64
N THR A 126 -2.39 -7.93 9.86
CA THR A 126 -3.74 -7.41 10.15
C THR A 126 -3.71 -5.98 10.63
N GLU A 127 -2.71 -5.61 11.43
CA GLU A 127 -2.59 -4.27 11.99
C GLU A 127 -1.11 -3.84 12.03
N GLN A 128 -0.85 -2.56 11.75
CA GLN A 128 0.47 -1.97 11.98
C GLN A 128 0.57 -1.53 13.44
N ASN A 129 1.76 -1.66 14.02
CA ASN A 129 2.07 -1.07 15.32
C ASN A 129 2.78 0.28 15.09
N PRO A 130 2.14 1.43 15.35
CA PRO A 130 2.73 2.75 15.10
C PRO A 130 4.00 3.00 15.92
N ASN A 131 4.07 2.39 17.10
CA ASN A 131 5.16 2.55 18.08
C ASN A 131 6.29 1.53 17.86
N GLN A 132 6.01 0.40 17.18
CA GLN A 132 6.98 -0.64 16.88
C GLN A 132 6.78 -1.16 15.44
N ARG A 133 7.25 -0.40 14.45
CA ARG A 133 6.90 -0.60 13.04
C ARG A 133 7.45 -1.88 12.40
N LEU A 134 8.32 -2.63 13.10
CA LEU A 134 8.85 -3.93 12.69
C LEU A 134 8.07 -5.13 13.28
N THR A 135 7.15 -4.86 14.20
CA THR A 135 6.32 -5.85 14.89
C THR A 135 4.83 -5.61 14.58
N PRO A 136 4.41 -5.76 13.31
CA PRO A 136 3.00 -5.71 13.00
C PRO A 136 2.27 -6.88 13.65
N LYS A 137 0.96 -6.75 13.86
CA LYS A 137 0.13 -7.88 14.30
C LYS A 137 -0.13 -8.80 13.14
N ILE A 138 0.17 -10.08 13.32
CA ILE A 138 0.08 -11.10 12.27
C ILE A 138 -0.98 -12.10 12.68
N THR A 139 -1.94 -12.37 11.80
CA THR A 139 -2.88 -13.47 11.98
C THR A 139 -2.39 -14.67 11.18
N VAL A 140 -2.04 -15.75 11.86
CA VAL A 140 -1.59 -17.00 11.26
C VAL A 140 -2.78 -17.79 10.74
N VAL A 141 -2.76 -18.07 9.44
CA VAL A 141 -3.86 -18.70 8.73
C VAL A 141 -3.57 -20.13 8.29
N THR A 142 -2.30 -20.55 8.27
CA THR A 142 -1.94 -21.95 7.95
C THR A 142 -1.13 -22.63 9.05
N THR A 143 -1.06 -23.95 8.99
CA THR A 143 -0.02 -24.75 9.67
C THR A 143 1.34 -24.58 8.96
N ALA A 144 2.41 -25.10 9.57
CA ALA A 144 3.74 -25.12 8.96
C ALA A 144 3.78 -25.93 7.65
N ARG A 145 2.85 -26.88 7.47
CA ARG A 145 2.64 -27.65 6.23
C ARG A 145 1.78 -26.92 5.18
N LYS A 146 1.54 -25.61 5.36
CA LYS A 146 0.77 -24.75 4.45
C LYS A 146 -0.71 -25.14 4.31
N GLN A 147 -1.26 -25.90 5.26
CA GLN A 147 -2.68 -26.22 5.30
C GLN A 147 -3.46 -25.14 6.03
N LEU A 148 -4.57 -24.69 5.47
CA LEU A 148 -5.42 -23.65 6.06
C LEU A 148 -5.99 -24.13 7.41
N LYS A 149 -5.81 -23.33 8.46
CA LYS A 149 -6.37 -23.60 9.79
C LYS A 149 -7.87 -23.33 9.79
N ASN A 150 -8.63 -24.04 10.64
CA ASN A 150 -10.05 -23.76 10.88
C ASN A 150 -10.24 -22.47 11.69
N GLN A 151 -9.40 -22.28 12.73
CA GLN A 151 -9.35 -21.06 13.54
C GLN A 151 -8.02 -20.36 13.33
N PHE A 152 -8.06 -19.04 13.17
CA PHE A 152 -6.86 -18.24 12.98
C PHE A 152 -6.33 -17.74 14.32
N ALA A 153 -5.01 -17.74 14.46
CA ALA A 153 -4.35 -17.31 15.69
C ALA A 153 -3.64 -15.98 15.45
N GLN A 154 -3.89 -14.99 16.30
CA GLN A 154 -3.20 -13.71 16.24
C GLN A 154 -1.91 -13.78 17.05
N ILE A 155 -0.81 -13.38 16.44
CA ILE A 155 0.48 -13.21 17.07
C ILE A 155 0.70 -11.72 17.26
N ASN A 156 0.73 -11.31 18.53
CA ASN A 156 1.15 -9.97 18.94
C ASN A 156 2.67 -10.01 19.11
N ARG A 157 3.38 -9.39 18.17
CA ARG A 157 4.84 -9.26 18.24
C ARG A 157 5.21 -8.05 19.11
N GLY A 158 6.30 -8.14 19.88
CA GLY A 158 6.78 -7.04 20.75
C GLY A 158 6.59 -7.24 22.26
N GLY A 159 6.20 -8.43 22.71
CA GLY A 159 6.06 -8.78 24.13
C GLY A 159 7.11 -9.77 24.66
N ASN A 160 7.58 -10.72 23.82
CA ASN A 160 8.54 -11.75 24.20
C ASN A 160 9.54 -11.99 23.05
N LYS A 161 10.84 -11.75 23.32
CA LYS A 161 11.91 -11.83 22.31
C LYS A 161 12.07 -13.22 21.68
N ASP A 162 11.89 -14.30 22.45
CA ASP A 162 12.05 -15.66 21.92
C ASP A 162 10.90 -16.02 20.99
N GLN A 163 9.68 -15.61 21.35
CA GLN A 163 8.51 -15.79 20.50
C GLN A 163 8.59 -14.92 19.23
N ASP A 164 9.15 -13.71 19.33
CA ASP A 164 9.35 -12.79 18.20
C ASP A 164 10.40 -13.28 17.19
N LEU A 165 11.40 -14.04 17.65
CA LEU A 165 12.40 -14.69 16.81
C LEU A 165 11.82 -15.89 16.06
N VAL A 166 11.10 -16.77 16.76
CA VAL A 166 10.43 -17.94 16.18
C VAL A 166 9.35 -17.53 15.16
N THR A 167 8.67 -16.42 15.41
CA THR A 167 7.59 -15.89 14.55
C THR A 167 8.07 -14.76 13.62
N SER A 168 9.39 -14.68 13.40
CA SER A 168 9.98 -13.68 12.50
C SER A 168 9.49 -13.87 11.06
N ILE A 169 9.25 -12.75 10.36
CA ILE A 169 8.87 -12.77 8.94
C ILE A 169 10.12 -13.07 8.12
N THR A 170 10.13 -14.20 7.42
CA THR A 170 11.23 -14.60 6.53
C THR A 170 11.09 -13.98 5.16
N ARG A 171 9.87 -13.92 4.62
CA ARG A 171 9.58 -13.29 3.33
C ARG A 171 8.13 -12.85 3.18
N SER A 172 7.90 -11.90 2.28
CA SER A 172 6.57 -11.56 1.80
C SER A 172 6.20 -12.45 0.61
N LEU A 173 4.97 -12.96 0.61
CA LEU A 173 4.41 -13.79 -0.45
C LEU A 173 3.48 -12.96 -1.35
N LYS A 174 3.31 -13.40 -2.60
CA LYS A 174 2.29 -12.84 -3.49
C LYS A 174 0.90 -13.18 -2.97
N ARG A 175 -0.06 -12.31 -3.25
CA ARG A 175 -1.47 -12.62 -3.02
C ARG A 175 -1.85 -13.91 -3.76
N GLY A 176 -2.61 -14.79 -3.12
CA GLY A 176 -3.02 -16.07 -3.71
C GLY A 176 -1.99 -17.21 -3.57
N SER A 177 -0.78 -16.94 -3.08
CA SER A 177 0.19 -18.01 -2.77
C SER A 177 -0.44 -19.01 -1.81
N TYR A 178 -0.31 -20.31 -2.11
CA TYR A 178 -0.93 -21.38 -1.31
C TYR A 178 -2.45 -21.24 -1.14
N ASN A 179 -3.14 -20.64 -2.12
CA ASN A 179 -4.57 -20.33 -2.09
C ASN A 179 -4.98 -19.39 -0.93
N ILE A 180 -4.03 -18.59 -0.42
CA ILE A 180 -4.27 -17.60 0.62
C ILE A 180 -4.50 -16.23 -0.01
N ASP A 181 -5.74 -15.76 0.06
CA ASP A 181 -6.14 -14.42 -0.36
C ASP A 181 -6.77 -13.66 0.83
N PRO A 182 -6.12 -12.61 1.35
CA PRO A 182 -6.65 -11.79 2.43
C PRO A 182 -8.07 -11.28 2.16
N VAL A 183 -8.40 -10.95 0.90
CA VAL A 183 -9.74 -10.46 0.54
C VAL A 183 -10.79 -11.54 0.75
N ARG A 184 -10.51 -12.78 0.34
CA ARG A 184 -11.41 -13.93 0.52
C ARG A 184 -11.51 -14.36 1.99
N LEU A 185 -10.50 -14.06 2.79
CA LEU A 185 -10.44 -14.41 4.21
C LEU A 185 -10.94 -13.30 5.14
N THR A 186 -11.39 -12.15 4.61
CA THR A 186 -11.80 -10.97 5.39
C THR A 186 -12.80 -11.31 6.51
N ASP A 187 -13.87 -12.04 6.20
CA ASP A 187 -14.90 -12.39 7.18
C ASP A 187 -14.36 -13.28 8.32
N ARG A 188 -13.36 -14.11 8.02
CA ARG A 188 -12.71 -14.98 9.00
C ARG A 188 -11.62 -14.26 9.80
N LEU A 189 -11.01 -13.23 9.22
CA LEU A 189 -9.97 -12.42 9.87
C LEU A 189 -10.55 -11.38 10.83
N PHE A 190 -11.71 -10.82 10.51
CA PHE A 190 -12.28 -9.68 11.24
C PHE A 190 -13.70 -9.91 11.78
N GLY A 191 -14.27 -11.10 11.56
CA GLY A 191 -15.70 -11.38 11.79
C GLY A 191 -16.56 -10.93 10.60
N ARG A 192 -17.76 -11.50 10.46
CA ARG A 192 -18.73 -11.08 9.44
C ARG A 192 -18.99 -9.57 9.58
N ARG A 193 -18.68 -8.79 8.54
CA ARG A 193 -19.14 -7.40 8.44
C ARG A 193 -20.66 -7.42 8.22
N PHE A 194 -21.43 -7.04 9.23
CA PHE A 194 -22.76 -6.48 8.98
C PHE A 194 -22.57 -5.03 8.53
N GLY A 195 -22.78 -4.75 7.25
CA GLY A 195 -22.82 -3.37 6.73
C GLY A 195 -22.36 -3.24 5.27
N LEU A 196 -23.31 -2.94 4.39
CA LEU A 196 -23.03 -2.48 3.02
C LEU A 196 -22.25 -1.15 3.06
N GLY A 197 -21.26 -1.00 2.17
CA GLY A 197 -20.75 0.31 1.75
C GLY A 197 -19.39 0.72 2.29
N LYS A 198 -18.63 1.44 1.46
CA LYS A 198 -17.32 2.03 1.76
C LYS A 198 -17.41 3.05 2.88
N LEU A 199 -17.30 2.61 4.14
CA LEU A 199 -16.75 3.33 5.31
C LEU A 199 -17.23 2.53 6.53
N GLY A 200 -16.37 1.68 7.09
CA GLY A 200 -16.67 1.00 8.35
C GLY A 200 -15.49 1.18 9.28
N LEU A 201 -15.55 2.22 10.12
CA LEU A 201 -14.71 2.38 11.30
C LEU A 201 -15.21 1.41 12.38
N ARG A 202 -14.27 0.84 13.13
CA ARG A 202 -14.54 0.05 14.33
C ARG A 202 -14.81 1.00 15.50
N PHE A 203 -15.91 0.78 16.22
CA PHE A 203 -15.98 1.11 17.65
C PHE A 203 -15.48 -0.11 18.44
#